data_AF-A0ABD6ECD3-F1
#
_entry.id   AF-A0ABD6ECD3-F1
#
_cell.length_a   1.000
_cell.length_b   1.000
_cell.length_c   1.000
_cell.angle_alpha   90.00
_cell.angle_beta   90.00
_cell.angle_gamma   90.00
#
_symmetry.space_group_name_H-M   'P 1'
#
loop_
_entity.id
_entity.type
_entity.pdbx_description
1 polymer ?
#
loop_
_entity_poly.entity_id
_entity_poly.type
_entity_poly.pdbx_seq_one_letter_code
_entity_poly.pdbx_strand_id
1 'polypeptide(L)'
;MIDNDHLKREIDNTDDTDEVCQEIDVVTCQLPDNSELYRVQYPARKVDPYHTAGLKVRYKKNVKMLEMKMLADRHSASYDRDKAENLASISQGHRGTVGSSIAPILDEETYCGQSYPNNAPLHYAVGFFKNGRLHLCPLKGTFEMHRSLAYMNNQGKSKNSDEGAVKVEVEAESEGAPSPLRVRFARPETEWQKKRREASSLHRSKVIEKDPWLDLNVYTEEAKESCEKRDSFIGPVIDESEVTCDAPDTEQLISEAIVGEKLAALDLTKSDQLISLRRIRHLPLREQVKALLLKAKMISTTKAREYISPLISRAEFIEDAQKCSHLVCGIWVLSSELIYKKETQAPLIAARDIALCLMNADLPVRRDVLHNAFGISITDLDDVFSTFAVQISVGGEKKWVLKVEPDTEFGKSKNELEVLVKERRYWHKRWEEIHKFDLADSEKASIIKGRQRTPRQRNGPRPARRSASGTKAVVID
;
A
#
# COMPACT_ATOMS: atom_id res chain seq x y z
N MET A 1 31.54 -21.19 0.48
CA MET A 1 31.52 -21.16 -1.00
C MET A 1 30.91 -22.48 -1.41
N ILE A 2 29.61 -22.49 -1.66
CA ILE A 2 28.91 -23.71 -2.10
C ILE A 2 29.01 -23.69 -3.62
N ASP A 3 29.66 -24.70 -4.19
CA ASP A 3 29.93 -24.80 -5.62
C ASP A 3 28.63 -24.88 -6.42
N ASN A 4 28.28 -23.75 -7.06
CA ASN A 4 27.17 -23.64 -8.01
C ASN A 4 27.36 -24.54 -9.25
N ASP A 5 28.55 -25.13 -9.44
CA ASP A 5 28.83 -26.07 -10.53
C ASP A 5 28.28 -27.48 -10.27
N HIS A 6 28.06 -27.85 -9.00
CA HIS A 6 27.47 -29.16 -8.69
C HIS A 6 25.96 -29.19 -8.96
N LEU A 7 25.28 -28.05 -8.80
CA LEU A 7 23.84 -27.92 -9.07
C LEU A 7 23.53 -27.78 -10.58
N LYS A 8 24.50 -27.34 -11.39
CA LYS A 8 24.34 -27.28 -12.85
C LYS A 8 24.52 -28.65 -13.53
N ARG A 9 25.30 -29.56 -12.94
CA ARG A 9 25.55 -30.90 -13.51
C ARG A 9 24.44 -31.92 -13.25
N GLU A 10 23.52 -31.65 -12.31
CA GLU A 10 22.36 -32.53 -12.09
C GLU A 10 21.18 -32.25 -13.04
N ILE A 11 21.24 -31.18 -13.84
CA ILE A 11 20.15 -30.83 -14.79
C ILE A 11 20.45 -31.35 -16.21
N ASP A 12 21.69 -31.74 -16.51
CA ASP A 12 22.14 -32.17 -17.84
C ASP A 12 22.10 -33.70 -18.06
N ASN A 13 21.43 -34.45 -17.17
CA ASN A 13 21.31 -35.92 -17.24
C ASN A 13 19.87 -36.42 -16.99
N THR A 14 18.89 -35.82 -17.65
CA THR A 14 17.55 -36.40 -17.81
C THR A 14 17.08 -36.19 -19.24
N ASP A 15 17.74 -36.88 -20.18
CA ASP A 15 17.25 -37.02 -21.56
C ASP A 15 16.27 -38.21 -21.70
N ASP A 16 15.92 -38.85 -20.58
CA ASP A 16 14.76 -39.74 -20.47
C ASP A 16 13.51 -38.86 -20.32
N THR A 17 13.07 -38.28 -21.43
CA THR A 17 11.70 -37.74 -21.51
C THR A 17 10.73 -38.90 -21.33
N ASP A 18 10.05 -38.95 -20.19
CA ASP A 18 9.02 -39.96 -19.91
C ASP A 18 8.07 -40.10 -21.12
N GLU A 19 7.84 -41.33 -21.59
CA GLU A 19 6.92 -41.57 -22.70
C GLU A 19 5.52 -41.04 -22.35
N VAL A 20 4.93 -40.27 -23.27
CA VAL A 20 3.56 -39.77 -23.13
C VAL A 20 2.59 -40.96 -23.13
N CYS A 21 2.07 -41.31 -21.96
CA CYS A 21 1.10 -42.42 -21.82
C CYS A 21 -0.29 -42.09 -22.37
N GLN A 22 -0.69 -40.81 -22.33
CA GLN A 22 -2.03 -40.37 -22.73
C GLN A 22 -2.06 -38.87 -23.02
N GLU A 23 -2.65 -38.49 -24.15
CA GLU A 23 -3.00 -37.11 -24.49
C GLU A 23 -4.48 -36.86 -24.16
N ILE A 24 -4.78 -35.72 -23.55
CA ILE A 24 -6.13 -35.35 -23.09
C ILE A 24 -6.45 -33.95 -23.59
N ASP A 25 -7.52 -33.82 -24.37
CA ASP A 25 -7.99 -32.51 -24.82
C ASP A 25 -8.49 -31.70 -23.62
N VAL A 26 -7.98 -30.48 -23.47
CA VAL A 26 -8.42 -29.53 -22.44
C VAL A 26 -9.30 -28.46 -23.07
N VAL A 27 -10.56 -28.40 -22.63
CA VAL A 27 -11.56 -27.45 -23.12
C VAL A 27 -11.91 -26.48 -22.01
N THR A 28 -11.80 -25.18 -22.27
CA THR A 28 -12.29 -24.17 -21.33
C THR A 28 -13.78 -23.95 -21.53
N CYS A 29 -14.56 -24.15 -20.47
CA CYS A 29 -15.99 -23.93 -20.48
C CYS A 29 -16.32 -22.44 -20.51
N GLN A 30 -17.34 -22.06 -21.26
CA GLN A 30 -17.88 -20.71 -21.25
C GLN A 30 -19.15 -20.66 -20.42
N LEU A 31 -19.14 -19.81 -19.40
CA LEU A 31 -20.33 -19.55 -18.59
C LEU A 31 -21.28 -18.63 -19.37
N PRO A 32 -22.57 -18.95 -19.47
CA PRO A 32 -23.57 -18.02 -19.98
C PRO A 32 -23.54 -16.67 -19.22
N ASP A 33 -23.83 -15.56 -19.91
CA ASP A 33 -23.73 -14.18 -19.38
C ASP A 33 -24.45 -13.95 -18.04
N ASN A 34 -25.50 -14.72 -17.77
CA ASN A 34 -26.31 -14.63 -16.54
C ASN A 34 -25.95 -15.71 -15.51
N SER A 35 -24.72 -16.23 -15.54
CA SER A 35 -24.26 -17.25 -14.58
C SER A 35 -22.90 -16.90 -13.99
N GLU A 36 -22.75 -17.21 -12.71
CA GLU A 36 -21.50 -17.09 -11.98
C GLU A 36 -21.25 -18.41 -11.26
N LEU A 37 -20.02 -18.94 -11.34
CA LEU A 37 -19.62 -20.15 -10.63
C LEU A 37 -18.75 -19.77 -9.44
N TYR A 38 -19.12 -20.24 -8.25
CA TYR A 38 -18.39 -20.02 -7.02
C TYR A 38 -18.12 -21.35 -6.33
N ARG A 39 -16.99 -21.43 -5.63
CA ARG A 39 -16.72 -22.50 -4.67
C ARG A 39 -17.30 -22.10 -3.31
N VAL A 40 -18.11 -22.96 -2.71
CA VAL A 40 -18.61 -22.76 -1.32
C VAL A 40 -17.90 -23.76 -0.43
N GLN A 41 -17.19 -23.28 0.60
CA GLN A 41 -16.41 -24.13 1.51
C GLN A 41 -16.82 -23.91 2.97
N TYR A 42 -16.80 -24.97 3.78
CA TYR A 42 -17.17 -24.94 5.19
C TYR A 42 -16.01 -25.45 6.06
N PRO A 43 -15.06 -24.59 6.46
CA PRO A 43 -13.86 -25.03 7.18
C PRO A 43 -14.14 -25.79 8.49
N ALA A 44 -15.23 -25.44 9.18
CA ALA A 44 -15.56 -25.99 10.50
C ALA A 44 -16.65 -27.08 10.50
N ARG A 45 -17.28 -27.37 9.34
CA ARG A 45 -18.41 -28.30 9.26
C ARG A 45 -17.96 -29.65 8.70
N LYS A 46 -18.35 -30.74 9.37
CA LYS A 46 -18.00 -32.12 8.97
C LYS A 46 -19.05 -32.82 8.11
N VAL A 47 -20.27 -32.29 8.10
CA VAL A 47 -21.42 -32.85 7.37
C VAL A 47 -21.66 -31.99 6.13
N ASP A 48 -22.19 -32.60 5.08
CA ASP A 48 -22.58 -31.89 3.86
C ASP A 48 -23.81 -30.97 4.12
N PRO A 49 -23.72 -29.66 3.83
CA PRO A 49 -24.84 -28.72 4.01
C PRO A 49 -26.03 -29.00 3.08
N TYR A 50 -25.80 -29.53 1.88
CA TYR A 50 -26.83 -29.68 0.86
C TYR A 50 -27.81 -30.82 1.17
N HIS A 51 -27.41 -31.77 2.01
CA HIS A 51 -28.25 -32.87 2.48
C HIS A 51 -29.03 -32.54 3.77
N THR A 52 -28.89 -31.31 4.30
CA THR A 52 -29.54 -30.93 5.56
C THR A 52 -30.96 -30.43 5.31
N ALA A 53 -31.92 -30.91 6.12
CA ALA A 53 -33.32 -30.50 6.00
C ALA A 53 -33.50 -28.99 6.23
N GLY A 54 -34.46 -28.40 5.50
CA GLY A 54 -34.83 -27.00 5.67
C GLY A 54 -33.78 -25.99 5.19
N LEU A 55 -32.88 -26.38 4.28
CA LEU A 55 -31.88 -25.49 3.71
C LEU A 55 -32.54 -24.30 2.99
N LYS A 56 -32.26 -23.08 3.49
CA LYS A 56 -32.68 -21.81 2.88
C LYS A 56 -31.44 -21.00 2.54
N VAL A 57 -31.38 -20.47 1.33
CA VAL A 57 -30.21 -19.76 0.83
C VAL A 57 -30.60 -18.38 0.36
N ARG A 58 -29.79 -17.38 0.75
CA ARG A 58 -30.00 -15.97 0.41
C ARG A 58 -28.69 -15.36 -0.07
N TYR A 59 -28.76 -14.46 -1.03
CA TYR A 59 -27.58 -13.89 -1.67
C TYR A 59 -27.70 -12.38 -1.86
N LYS A 60 -26.61 -11.67 -1.61
CA LYS A 60 -26.43 -10.25 -1.87
C LYS A 60 -25.49 -10.06 -3.06
N LYS A 61 -26.03 -9.53 -4.15
CA LYS A 61 -25.34 -9.48 -5.45
C LYS A 61 -24.20 -8.46 -5.50
N ASN A 62 -24.35 -7.29 -4.87
CA ASN A 62 -23.36 -6.22 -4.98
C ASN A 62 -22.15 -6.49 -4.06
N VAL A 63 -22.40 -6.95 -2.84
CA VAL A 63 -21.32 -7.24 -1.88
C VAL A 63 -20.83 -8.69 -1.93
N LYS A 64 -21.40 -9.50 -2.83
CA LYS A 64 -21.07 -10.93 -3.01
C LYS A 64 -21.07 -11.65 -1.66
N MET A 65 -22.22 -11.69 -1.02
CA MET A 65 -22.40 -12.32 0.30
C MET A 65 -23.49 -13.38 0.22
N LEU A 66 -23.16 -14.59 0.68
CA LEU A 66 -24.03 -15.75 0.70
C LEU A 66 -24.39 -16.09 2.15
N GLU A 67 -25.66 -16.29 2.42
CA GLU A 67 -26.18 -16.79 3.69
C GLU A 67 -26.90 -18.11 3.45
N MET A 68 -26.56 -19.12 4.25
CA MET A 68 -27.17 -20.44 4.19
C MET A 68 -27.67 -20.80 5.59
N LYS A 69 -28.97 -21.04 5.70
CA LYS A 69 -29.66 -21.45 6.93
C LYS A 69 -30.08 -22.89 6.83
N MET A 70 -29.80 -23.66 7.87
CA MET A 70 -30.11 -25.08 7.95
C MET A 70 -30.75 -25.38 9.29
N LEU A 71 -31.56 -26.44 9.36
CA LEU A 71 -32.07 -26.92 10.64
C LEU A 71 -30.99 -27.72 11.39
N ALA A 72 -30.94 -27.52 12.71
CA ALA A 72 -30.13 -28.30 13.62
C ALA A 72 -30.72 -29.71 13.75
N ASP A 73 -29.84 -30.71 13.81
CA ASP A 73 -30.24 -32.09 14.03
C ASP A 73 -30.66 -32.30 15.51
N ARG A 74 -31.98 -32.31 15.74
CA ARG A 74 -32.58 -32.53 17.06
C ARG A 74 -32.55 -33.99 17.51
N HIS A 75 -32.26 -34.93 16.60
CA HIS A 75 -32.23 -36.36 16.89
C HIS A 75 -30.82 -36.82 17.28
N SER A 76 -29.81 -36.00 17.04
CA SER A 76 -28.44 -36.26 17.47
C SER A 76 -28.33 -36.31 19.00
N ALA A 77 -27.57 -37.29 19.50
CA ALA A 77 -27.20 -37.37 20.92
C ALA A 77 -26.38 -36.16 21.42
N SER A 78 -25.87 -35.33 20.50
CA SER A 78 -25.14 -34.10 20.83
C SER A 78 -26.04 -32.87 20.97
N TYR A 79 -27.35 -33.00 20.75
CA TYR A 79 -28.30 -31.90 20.86
C TYR A 79 -28.83 -31.76 22.29
N ASP A 80 -28.60 -30.59 22.89
CA ASP A 80 -29.08 -30.24 24.22
C ASP A 80 -30.25 -29.26 24.09
N ARG A 81 -31.46 -29.77 24.37
CA ARG A 81 -32.70 -29.02 24.23
C ARG A 81 -32.77 -27.83 25.17
N ASP A 82 -32.38 -28.02 26.43
CA ASP A 82 -32.44 -26.97 27.45
C ASP A 82 -31.51 -25.81 27.08
N LYS A 83 -30.32 -26.11 26.55
CA LYS A 83 -29.44 -25.07 26.01
C LYS A 83 -30.02 -24.37 24.79
N ALA A 84 -30.67 -25.08 23.88
CA ALA A 84 -31.28 -24.48 22.70
C ALA A 84 -32.44 -23.53 23.06
N GLU A 85 -33.25 -23.87 24.06
CA GLU A 85 -34.31 -23.02 24.62
C GLU A 85 -33.73 -21.76 25.30
N ASN A 86 -32.66 -21.93 26.08
CA ASN A 86 -31.94 -20.81 26.69
C ASN A 86 -31.36 -19.85 25.63
N LEU A 87 -30.74 -20.38 24.56
CA LEU A 87 -30.19 -19.57 23.47
C LEU A 87 -31.27 -18.85 22.66
N ALA A 88 -32.42 -19.49 22.42
CA ALA A 88 -33.56 -18.83 21.79
C ALA A 88 -34.08 -17.65 22.62
N SER A 89 -34.18 -17.84 23.93
CA SER A 89 -34.58 -16.78 24.87
C SER A 89 -33.62 -15.58 24.82
N ILE A 90 -32.32 -15.84 24.66
CA ILE A 90 -31.29 -14.80 24.49
C ILE A 90 -31.45 -14.08 23.14
N SER A 91 -31.72 -14.82 22.07
CA SER A 91 -31.82 -14.27 20.71
C SER A 91 -32.99 -13.31 20.52
N GLN A 92 -34.15 -13.59 21.14
CA GLN A 92 -35.38 -12.82 20.97
C GLN A 92 -35.40 -11.53 21.81
N GLY A 93 -34.47 -11.38 22.77
CA GLY A 93 -34.58 -10.37 23.81
C GLY A 93 -35.86 -10.56 24.63
N HIS A 94 -36.06 -9.79 25.71
CA HIS A 94 -37.28 -9.88 26.53
C HIS A 94 -38.59 -9.50 25.80
N ARG A 95 -38.60 -9.39 24.46
CA ARG A 95 -39.80 -9.21 23.65
C ARG A 95 -40.37 -10.57 23.26
N GLY A 96 -40.90 -11.26 24.27
CA GLY A 96 -41.72 -12.45 24.03
C GLY A 96 -42.90 -12.09 23.13
N THR A 97 -43.05 -12.81 22.02
CA THR A 97 -44.31 -12.86 21.28
C THR A 97 -45.37 -13.47 22.17
N VAL A 98 -46.19 -12.61 22.78
CA VAL A 98 -47.42 -13.01 23.48
C VAL A 98 -48.35 -13.63 22.42
N GLY A 99 -48.39 -14.97 22.33
CA GLY A 99 -49.34 -15.65 21.44
C GLY A 99 -48.99 -17.05 20.95
N SER A 100 -47.77 -17.56 21.15
CA SER A 100 -47.42 -18.95 20.78
C SER A 100 -47.19 -19.80 22.02
N SER A 101 -47.99 -20.85 22.20
CA SER A 101 -47.92 -21.79 23.34
C SER A 101 -46.70 -22.74 23.30
N ILE A 102 -45.76 -22.53 22.38
CA ILE A 102 -44.57 -23.36 22.19
C ILE A 102 -43.36 -22.52 22.57
N ALA A 103 -42.56 -23.03 23.51
CA ALA A 103 -41.30 -22.40 23.92
C ALA A 103 -40.42 -22.14 22.67
N PRO A 104 -39.83 -20.95 22.52
CA PRO A 104 -38.96 -20.68 21.38
C PRO A 104 -37.70 -21.55 21.50
N ILE A 105 -37.38 -22.31 20.45
CA ILE A 105 -36.20 -23.18 20.38
C ILE A 105 -35.30 -22.64 19.26
N LEU A 106 -34.00 -22.50 19.52
CA LEU A 106 -33.04 -22.10 18.49
C LEU A 106 -32.62 -23.37 17.72
N ASP A 107 -33.31 -23.61 16.62
CA ASP A 107 -33.11 -24.79 15.76
C ASP A 107 -32.52 -24.46 14.39
N GLU A 108 -32.15 -23.20 14.15
CA GLU A 108 -31.51 -22.79 12.90
C GLU A 108 -30.01 -22.56 13.11
N GLU A 109 -29.19 -23.21 12.29
CA GLU A 109 -27.79 -22.84 12.10
C GLU A 109 -27.66 -21.93 10.88
N THR A 110 -27.15 -20.72 11.09
CA THR A 110 -26.89 -19.77 10.00
C THR A 110 -25.40 -19.71 9.71
N TYR A 111 -25.02 -19.90 8.44
CA TYR A 111 -23.66 -19.72 7.95
C TYR A 111 -23.62 -18.57 6.96
N CYS A 112 -22.62 -17.70 7.09
CA CYS A 112 -22.43 -16.56 6.20
C CYS A 112 -21.02 -16.60 5.62
N GLY A 113 -20.90 -16.34 4.33
CA GLY A 113 -19.63 -16.18 3.63
C GLY A 113 -19.66 -14.97 2.71
N GLN A 114 -18.52 -14.29 2.58
CA GLN A 114 -18.35 -13.20 1.63
C GLN A 114 -17.22 -13.54 0.66
N SER A 115 -17.50 -13.41 -0.64
CA SER A 115 -16.47 -13.58 -1.67
C SER A 115 -15.88 -12.22 -2.01
N TYR A 116 -14.56 -12.11 -1.94
CA TYR A 116 -13.84 -10.91 -2.34
C TYR A 116 -13.28 -11.06 -3.76
N PRO A 117 -13.20 -9.96 -4.53
CA PRO A 117 -12.50 -9.99 -5.80
C PRO A 117 -11.03 -10.37 -5.57
N ASN A 118 -10.56 -11.36 -6.33
CA ASN A 118 -9.16 -11.73 -6.33
C ASN A 118 -8.45 -10.94 -7.43
N ASN A 119 -7.61 -9.97 -7.03
CA ASN A 119 -6.75 -9.22 -7.96
C ASN A 119 -5.40 -9.92 -8.19
N ALA A 120 -5.20 -11.11 -7.63
CA ALA A 120 -4.03 -11.90 -7.95
C ALA A 120 -4.14 -12.46 -9.38
N PRO A 121 -3.00 -12.65 -10.08
CA PRO A 121 -2.95 -13.29 -11.39
C PRO A 121 -3.35 -14.78 -11.35
N LEU A 122 -3.55 -15.34 -10.14
CA LEU A 122 -3.93 -16.72 -9.95
C LEU A 122 -5.45 -16.86 -9.97
N HIS A 123 -5.96 -17.48 -11.03
CA HIS A 123 -7.36 -17.84 -11.18
C HIS A 123 -7.57 -19.31 -10.84
N TYR A 124 -8.62 -19.61 -10.08
CA TYR A 124 -9.03 -20.98 -9.80
C TYR A 124 -10.04 -21.45 -10.83
N ALA A 125 -10.00 -22.73 -11.18
CA ALA A 125 -10.98 -23.38 -12.04
C ALA A 125 -11.40 -24.73 -11.45
N VAL A 126 -12.58 -25.20 -11.83
CA VAL A 126 -13.06 -26.56 -11.54
C VAL A 126 -12.92 -27.38 -12.82
N GLY A 127 -12.24 -28.52 -12.70
CA GLY A 127 -12.07 -29.47 -13.80
C GLY A 127 -12.96 -30.69 -13.65
N PHE A 128 -13.59 -31.14 -14.73
CA PHE A 128 -14.27 -32.45 -14.76
C PHE A 128 -14.06 -33.15 -16.10
N PHE A 129 -14.07 -34.48 -16.08
CA PHE A 129 -13.94 -35.30 -17.28
C PHE A 129 -15.30 -35.64 -17.86
N LYS A 130 -15.46 -35.44 -19.17
CA LYS A 130 -16.63 -35.89 -19.93
C LYS A 130 -16.19 -36.25 -21.35
N ASN A 131 -16.68 -37.38 -21.87
CA ASN A 131 -16.39 -37.83 -23.24
C ASN A 131 -14.88 -37.90 -23.57
N GLY A 132 -14.03 -38.28 -22.61
CA GLY A 132 -12.57 -38.37 -22.81
C GLY A 132 -11.82 -37.04 -22.78
N ARG A 133 -12.51 -35.91 -22.52
CA ARG A 133 -11.92 -34.56 -22.47
C ARG A 133 -11.98 -33.97 -21.07
N LEU A 134 -11.01 -33.12 -20.73
CA LEU A 134 -10.99 -32.34 -19.50
C LEU A 134 -11.65 -30.97 -19.73
N HIS A 135 -12.75 -30.73 -19.06
CA HIS A 135 -13.47 -29.45 -19.10
C HIS A 135 -13.08 -28.58 -17.91
N LEU A 136 -12.54 -27.38 -18.16
CA LEU A 136 -12.15 -26.41 -17.13
C LEU A 136 -13.15 -25.25 -17.05
N CYS A 137 -13.84 -25.10 -15.92
CA CYS A 137 -14.74 -23.99 -15.63
C CYS A 137 -14.06 -22.96 -14.72
N PRO A 138 -13.83 -21.72 -15.16
CA PRO A 138 -13.23 -20.70 -14.31
C PRO A 138 -14.16 -20.31 -13.15
N LEU A 139 -13.60 -20.17 -11.95
CA LEU A 139 -14.32 -19.73 -10.75
C LEU A 139 -14.28 -18.21 -10.63
N LYS A 140 -15.44 -17.62 -10.34
CA LYS A 140 -15.54 -16.18 -10.03
C LYS A 140 -14.95 -15.85 -8.66
N GLY A 141 -15.05 -16.78 -7.72
CA GLY A 141 -14.55 -16.60 -6.36
C GLY A 141 -14.83 -17.79 -5.45
N THR A 142 -14.52 -17.62 -4.16
CA THR A 142 -14.79 -18.61 -3.11
C THR A 142 -15.57 -17.95 -1.98
N PHE A 143 -16.62 -18.61 -1.51
CA PHE A 143 -17.30 -18.31 -0.26
C PHE A 143 -16.75 -19.19 0.84
N GLU A 144 -16.00 -18.60 1.77
CA GLU A 144 -15.65 -19.27 3.01
C GLU A 144 -16.77 -19.06 4.04
N MET A 145 -17.49 -20.13 4.35
CA MET A 145 -18.69 -20.10 5.16
C MET A 145 -18.33 -20.25 6.64
N HIS A 146 -18.67 -19.23 7.43
CA HIS A 146 -18.49 -19.25 8.89
C HIS A 146 -19.85 -19.26 9.59
N ARG A 147 -19.95 -19.99 10.69
CA ARG A 147 -21.15 -19.99 11.52
C ARG A 147 -21.37 -18.59 12.11
N SER A 148 -22.55 -18.04 11.89
CA SER A 148 -22.95 -16.75 12.42
C SER A 148 -23.45 -16.90 13.85
N LEU A 149 -22.91 -16.06 14.75
CA LEU A 149 -23.36 -15.93 16.14
C LEU A 149 -24.10 -14.61 16.37
N ALA A 150 -24.70 -14.04 15.32
CA ALA A 150 -25.34 -12.72 15.38
C ALA A 150 -26.42 -12.61 16.47
N TYR A 151 -27.09 -13.73 16.81
CA TYR A 151 -28.06 -13.80 17.90
C TYR A 151 -27.45 -13.48 19.28
N MET A 152 -26.17 -13.74 19.50
CA MET A 152 -25.48 -13.43 20.76
C MET A 152 -25.21 -11.94 20.93
N ASN A 153 -25.05 -11.19 19.82
CA ASN A 153 -24.77 -9.75 19.88
C ASN A 153 -25.96 -8.92 20.40
N ASN A 154 -27.18 -9.48 20.41
CA ASN A 154 -28.36 -8.83 20.94
C ASN A 154 -28.36 -8.76 22.48
N GLN A 155 -27.59 -9.63 23.15
CA GLN A 155 -27.54 -9.74 24.61
C GLN A 155 -26.96 -8.48 25.28
N GLY A 156 -26.00 -7.80 24.62
CA GLY A 156 -25.40 -6.55 25.13
C GLY A 156 -26.23 -5.29 24.85
N LYS A 157 -27.09 -5.31 23.82
CA LYS A 157 -27.94 -4.15 23.49
C LYS A 157 -29.13 -4.01 24.43
N SER A 158 -29.66 -5.12 24.95
CA SER A 158 -30.79 -5.11 25.90
C SER A 158 -30.39 -4.65 27.32
N LYS A 159 -29.15 -4.90 27.76
CA LYS A 159 -28.69 -4.42 29.08
C LYS A 159 -28.39 -2.92 29.10
N ASN A 160 -27.80 -2.39 28.03
CA ASN A 160 -27.50 -0.94 27.95
C ASN A 160 -28.73 -0.06 27.72
N SER A 161 -29.86 -0.61 27.28
CA SER A 161 -31.11 0.16 27.13
C SER A 161 -31.90 0.31 28.42
N ASP A 162 -31.70 -0.57 29.41
CA ASP A 162 -32.51 -0.61 30.64
C ASP A 162 -31.83 0.06 31.83
N GLU A 163 -30.50 0.19 31.85
CA GLU A 163 -29.76 0.92 32.89
C GLU A 163 -29.67 2.45 32.63
N GLY A 164 -30.13 2.93 31.47
CA GLY A 164 -30.12 4.36 31.11
C GLY A 164 -31.41 5.12 31.45
N ALA A 165 -32.43 4.44 31.99
CA ALA A 165 -33.76 5.01 32.19
C ALA A 165 -34.17 5.03 33.68
N VAL A 166 -33.36 5.70 34.52
CA VAL A 166 -33.81 6.09 35.87
C VAL A 166 -33.47 7.56 36.15
N LYS A 167 -34.52 8.38 36.03
CA LYS A 167 -34.81 9.65 36.72
C LYS A 167 -33.77 10.78 36.71
N VAL A 168 -34.07 11.81 35.93
CA VAL A 168 -34.25 13.16 36.50
C VAL A 168 -35.55 13.73 35.91
N GLU A 169 -36.62 13.63 36.68
CA GLU A 169 -37.78 14.52 36.54
C GLU A 169 -37.36 15.88 37.09
N VAL A 170 -37.34 16.91 36.24
CA VAL A 170 -37.68 18.26 36.64
C VAL A 170 -38.63 18.79 35.57
N GLU A 171 -39.88 18.96 35.97
CA GLU A 171 -40.88 19.72 35.24
C GLU A 171 -40.39 21.15 35.00
N ALA A 172 -40.41 21.57 33.74
CA ALA A 172 -40.75 22.93 33.36
C ALA A 172 -41.26 22.89 31.92
N GLU A 173 -42.59 22.93 31.78
CA GLU A 173 -43.23 23.35 30.55
C GLU A 173 -42.66 24.71 30.11
N SER A 174 -42.18 24.77 28.86
CA SER A 174 -42.19 26.01 28.09
C SER A 174 -42.48 25.65 26.64
N GLU A 175 -43.69 25.98 26.21
CA GLU A 175 -43.94 26.23 24.80
C GLU A 175 -43.06 27.41 24.34
N GLY A 176 -42.40 27.26 23.18
CA GLY A 176 -41.85 28.40 22.44
C GLY A 176 -40.46 28.21 21.86
N ALA A 177 -40.36 27.59 20.67
CA ALA A 177 -39.71 28.14 19.47
C ALA A 177 -39.40 27.03 18.45
N PRO A 178 -39.76 27.19 17.16
CA PRO A 178 -39.26 26.31 16.12
C PRO A 178 -37.74 26.50 16.00
N SER A 179 -36.98 25.44 16.25
CA SER A 179 -35.54 25.46 15.98
C SER A 179 -35.34 25.66 14.47
N PRO A 180 -34.60 26.69 14.03
CA PRO A 180 -34.42 26.94 12.60
C PRO A 180 -33.69 25.75 11.98
N LEU A 181 -34.28 25.19 10.92
CA LEU A 181 -33.72 24.12 10.10
C LEU A 181 -32.41 24.61 9.48
N ARG A 182 -31.30 24.42 10.18
CA ARG A 182 -29.98 24.88 9.73
C ARG A 182 -29.51 23.94 8.62
N VAL A 183 -29.82 24.30 7.38
CA VAL A 183 -29.35 23.60 6.18
C VAL A 183 -27.82 23.73 6.14
N ARG A 184 -27.12 22.74 6.69
CA ARG A 184 -25.67 22.63 6.54
C ARG A 184 -25.41 22.10 5.14
N PHE A 185 -25.09 23.01 4.22
CA PHE A 185 -24.58 22.64 2.91
C PHE A 185 -23.34 21.75 3.11
N ALA A 186 -23.42 20.53 2.57
CA ALA A 186 -22.30 19.60 2.58
C ALA A 186 -21.14 20.27 1.84
N ARG A 187 -20.04 20.52 2.55
CA ARG A 187 -18.82 20.98 1.89
C ARG A 187 -18.40 19.90 0.89
N PRO A 188 -18.04 20.27 -0.36
CA PRO A 188 -17.52 19.30 -1.31
C PRO A 188 -16.30 18.64 -0.69
N GLU A 189 -16.40 17.33 -0.50
CA GLU A 189 -15.37 16.54 0.14
C GLU A 189 -14.20 16.34 -0.82
N THR A 190 -12.98 16.51 -0.32
CA THR A 190 -11.78 16.25 -1.13
C THR A 190 -11.69 14.77 -1.48
N GLU A 191 -11.08 14.44 -2.63
CA GLU A 191 -10.95 13.04 -3.08
C GLU A 191 -10.25 12.14 -2.06
N TRP A 192 -9.28 12.69 -1.31
CA TRP A 192 -8.59 11.99 -0.24
C TRP A 192 -9.51 11.62 0.94
N GLN A 193 -10.36 12.57 1.37
CA GLN A 193 -11.32 12.34 2.44
C GLN A 193 -12.38 11.30 2.01
N LYS A 194 -12.84 11.40 0.75
CA LYS A 194 -13.77 10.43 0.16
C LYS A 194 -13.20 9.02 0.18
N LYS A 195 -11.96 8.84 -0.26
CA LYS A 195 -11.26 7.54 -0.25
C LYS A 195 -11.09 6.99 1.17
N ARG A 196 -10.75 7.84 2.14
CA ARG A 196 -10.63 7.44 3.55
C ARG A 196 -11.98 7.00 4.14
N ARG A 197 -13.05 7.72 3.82
CA ARG A 197 -14.40 7.36 4.24
C ARG A 197 -14.88 6.06 3.59
N GLU A 198 -14.61 5.85 2.31
CA GLU A 198 -14.94 4.59 1.61
C GLU A 198 -14.17 3.39 2.16
N ALA A 199 -12.92 3.58 2.57
CA ALA A 199 -12.12 2.57 3.24
C ALA A 199 -12.57 2.26 4.68
N SER A 200 -13.41 3.12 5.28
CA SER A 200 -13.86 2.95 6.66
C SER A 200 -14.82 1.76 6.81
N SER A 201 -14.68 1.05 7.93
CA SER A 201 -15.56 -0.09 8.25
C SER A 201 -17.04 0.30 8.28
N LEU A 202 -17.35 1.48 8.83
CA LEU A 202 -18.72 1.99 8.94
C LEU A 202 -19.36 2.18 7.56
N HIS A 203 -18.62 2.70 6.58
CA HIS A 203 -19.14 2.84 5.22
C HIS A 203 -19.40 1.47 4.59
N ARG A 204 -18.46 0.53 4.71
CA ARG A 204 -18.64 -0.84 4.20
C ARG A 204 -19.85 -1.54 4.81
N SER A 205 -20.06 -1.42 6.12
CA SER A 205 -21.24 -1.98 6.79
C SER A 205 -22.54 -1.39 6.25
N LYS A 206 -22.59 -0.07 6.00
CA LYS A 206 -23.76 0.58 5.39
C LYS A 206 -24.02 0.11 3.96
N VAL A 207 -22.97 -0.12 3.17
CA VAL A 207 -23.10 -0.66 1.81
C VAL A 207 -23.66 -2.07 1.85
N ILE A 208 -23.13 -2.92 2.75
CA ILE A 208 -23.65 -4.28 2.97
C ILE A 208 -25.12 -4.22 3.40
N GLU A 209 -25.50 -3.36 4.34
CA GLU A 209 -26.87 -3.23 4.83
C GLU A 209 -27.86 -2.79 3.74
N LYS A 210 -27.45 -1.85 2.88
CA LYS A 210 -28.27 -1.36 1.76
C LYS A 210 -28.49 -2.38 0.65
N ASP A 211 -27.59 -3.34 0.49
CA ASP A 211 -27.71 -4.36 -0.55
C ASP A 211 -28.85 -5.35 -0.20
N PRO A 212 -29.88 -5.51 -1.05
CA PRO A 212 -31.03 -6.37 -0.75
C PRO A 212 -30.65 -7.85 -0.77
N TRP A 213 -31.31 -8.63 0.08
CA TRP A 213 -31.24 -10.10 0.04
C TRP A 213 -32.11 -10.65 -1.10
N LEU A 214 -31.54 -11.56 -1.88
CA LEU A 214 -32.24 -12.34 -2.89
C LEU A 214 -32.35 -13.79 -2.40
N ASP A 215 -33.56 -14.29 -2.28
CA ASP A 215 -33.78 -15.70 -1.94
C ASP A 215 -33.45 -16.57 -3.16
N LEU A 216 -32.73 -17.67 -2.93
CA LEU A 216 -32.27 -18.59 -3.96
C LEU A 216 -32.94 -19.96 -3.80
N ASN A 217 -33.36 -20.54 -4.91
CA ASN A 217 -33.77 -21.93 -4.98
C ASN A 217 -32.53 -22.82 -5.05
N VAL A 218 -32.48 -23.83 -4.18
CA VAL A 218 -31.37 -24.79 -4.13
C VAL A 218 -31.78 -26.07 -4.83
N TYR A 219 -30.98 -26.48 -5.80
CA TYR A 219 -31.11 -27.74 -6.50
C TYR A 219 -29.89 -28.61 -6.15
N THR A 220 -30.13 -29.87 -5.80
CA THR A 220 -29.08 -30.84 -5.48
C THR A 220 -28.38 -31.33 -6.75
N GLU A 221 -27.28 -32.06 -6.61
CA GLU A 221 -26.53 -32.61 -7.75
C GLU A 221 -27.40 -33.50 -8.67
N GLU A 222 -28.30 -34.29 -8.08
CA GLU A 222 -29.17 -35.22 -8.79
C GLU A 222 -30.36 -34.53 -9.49
N ALA A 223 -30.61 -33.26 -9.18
CA ALA A 223 -31.72 -32.53 -9.77
C ALA A 223 -31.48 -32.28 -11.27
N LYS A 224 -32.58 -32.34 -12.04
CA LYS A 224 -32.54 -32.15 -13.50
C LYS A 224 -31.97 -30.78 -13.87
N GLU A 225 -32.34 -29.75 -13.13
CA GLU A 225 -31.91 -28.36 -13.32
C GLU A 225 -30.38 -28.21 -13.15
N SER A 226 -29.80 -28.91 -12.17
CA SER A 226 -28.34 -28.92 -11.95
C SER A 226 -27.60 -29.59 -13.10
N CYS A 227 -28.12 -30.72 -13.59
CA CYS A 227 -27.56 -31.44 -14.73
C CYS A 227 -27.63 -30.61 -16.02
N GLU A 228 -28.79 -30.03 -16.33
CA GLU A 228 -28.99 -29.14 -17.48
C GLU A 228 -28.05 -27.93 -17.41
N LYS A 229 -27.87 -27.35 -16.22
CA LYS A 229 -26.98 -26.21 -16.02
C LYS A 229 -25.51 -26.58 -16.22
N ARG A 230 -25.07 -27.71 -15.65
CA ARG A 230 -23.70 -28.23 -15.87
C ARG A 230 -23.43 -28.46 -17.35
N ASP A 231 -24.37 -29.09 -18.05
CA ASP A 231 -24.21 -29.40 -19.46
C ASP A 231 -24.23 -28.13 -20.33
N SER A 232 -24.93 -27.06 -19.90
CA SER A 232 -24.88 -25.75 -20.56
C SER A 232 -23.52 -25.05 -20.52
N PHE A 233 -22.61 -25.45 -19.61
CA PHE A 233 -21.25 -24.89 -19.55
C PHE A 233 -20.34 -25.46 -20.64
N ILE A 234 -20.72 -26.61 -21.18
CA ILE A 234 -20.01 -27.27 -22.27
C ILE A 234 -20.47 -26.56 -23.54
N GLY A 235 -19.72 -25.53 -23.93
CA GLY A 235 -19.95 -24.81 -25.18
C GLY A 235 -19.84 -25.73 -26.41
N PRO A 236 -20.23 -25.24 -27.60
CA PRO A 236 -19.99 -25.98 -28.84
C PRO A 236 -18.49 -26.27 -28.99
N VAL A 237 -18.17 -27.43 -29.55
CA VAL A 237 -16.79 -27.80 -29.89
C VAL A 237 -16.28 -26.77 -30.90
N ILE A 238 -15.35 -25.92 -30.49
CA ILE A 238 -14.62 -25.04 -31.39
C ILE A 238 -13.61 -25.92 -32.13
N ASP A 239 -13.59 -25.82 -33.46
CA ASP A 239 -12.66 -26.58 -34.29
C ASP A 239 -11.22 -26.12 -34.00
N GLU A 240 -10.28 -27.06 -33.90
CA GLU A 240 -8.88 -26.78 -33.51
C GLU A 240 -8.20 -25.72 -34.40
N SER A 241 -8.69 -25.56 -35.63
CA SER A 241 -8.22 -24.57 -36.61
C SER A 241 -8.52 -23.11 -36.27
N GLU A 242 -9.37 -22.80 -35.28
CA GLU A 242 -9.71 -21.41 -34.91
C GLU A 242 -8.99 -20.89 -33.65
N VAL A 243 -8.22 -21.74 -32.95
CA VAL A 243 -7.58 -21.37 -31.69
C VAL A 243 -6.08 -21.11 -31.90
N THR A 244 -5.73 -19.89 -32.31
CA THR A 244 -4.34 -19.41 -32.24
C THR A 244 -4.08 -18.80 -30.86
N CYS A 245 -3.89 -19.66 -29.86
CA CYS A 245 -3.35 -19.21 -28.58
C CYS A 245 -1.82 -19.25 -28.67
N ASP A 246 -1.18 -18.14 -29.02
CA ASP A 246 0.26 -18.02 -28.83
C ASP A 246 0.56 -18.14 -27.34
N ALA A 247 1.44 -19.07 -26.98
CA ALA A 247 1.88 -19.20 -25.59
C ALA A 247 2.51 -17.88 -25.15
N PRO A 248 1.98 -17.21 -24.12
CA PRO A 248 2.57 -15.96 -23.64
C PRO A 248 4.00 -16.24 -23.15
N ASP A 249 4.91 -15.32 -23.46
CA ASP A 249 6.31 -15.40 -23.06
C ASP A 249 6.41 -15.60 -21.54
N THR A 250 7.17 -16.62 -21.13
CA THR A 250 7.30 -17.01 -19.71
C THR A 250 7.88 -15.86 -18.88
N GLU A 251 8.81 -15.08 -19.44
CA GLU A 251 9.36 -13.92 -18.74
C GLU A 251 8.31 -12.83 -18.55
N GLN A 252 7.44 -12.61 -19.54
CA GLN A 252 6.35 -11.64 -19.47
C GLN A 252 5.32 -12.05 -18.42
N LEU A 253 4.88 -13.33 -18.41
CA LEU A 253 3.98 -13.86 -17.40
C LEU A 253 4.53 -13.70 -15.98
N ILE A 254 5.82 -14.04 -15.76
CA ILE A 254 6.45 -13.89 -14.45
C ILE A 254 6.55 -12.42 -14.05
N SER A 255 6.88 -11.54 -15.00
CA SER A 255 6.98 -10.11 -14.75
C SER A 255 5.63 -9.50 -14.36
N GLU A 256 4.55 -9.88 -15.04
CA GLU A 256 3.19 -9.45 -14.75
C GLU A 256 2.71 -10.04 -13.43
N ALA A 257 2.93 -11.33 -13.19
CA ALA A 257 2.43 -12.01 -12.01
C ALA A 257 3.14 -11.61 -10.71
N ILE A 258 4.46 -11.39 -10.75
CA ILE A 258 5.27 -11.08 -9.57
C ILE A 258 5.46 -9.57 -9.39
N VAL A 259 5.71 -8.84 -10.48
CA VAL A 259 6.02 -7.41 -10.42
C VAL A 259 4.75 -6.56 -10.56
N GLY A 260 3.79 -7.00 -11.39
CA GLY A 260 2.44 -6.43 -11.54
C GLY A 260 2.39 -4.92 -11.83
N GLU A 261 1.24 -4.30 -11.55
CA GLU A 261 0.99 -2.85 -11.67
C GLU A 261 1.96 -1.98 -10.86
N LYS A 262 2.74 -2.56 -9.93
CA LYS A 262 3.70 -1.80 -9.15
C LYS A 262 4.71 -1.12 -10.05
N LEU A 263 5.12 -1.71 -11.19
CA LEU A 263 6.05 -1.13 -12.16
C LEU A 263 5.64 0.28 -12.61
N ALA A 264 4.35 0.48 -12.91
CA ALA A 264 3.78 1.75 -13.37
C ALA A 264 3.70 2.84 -12.29
N ALA A 265 3.83 2.49 -11.00
CA ALA A 265 3.71 3.41 -9.87
C ALA A 265 5.02 4.07 -9.42
N LEU A 266 6.10 4.01 -10.21
CA LEU A 266 7.34 4.71 -9.88
C LEU A 266 7.26 6.19 -10.24
N ASP A 267 7.38 7.03 -9.23
CA ASP A 267 7.47 8.47 -9.37
C ASP A 267 8.94 8.87 -9.27
N LEU A 268 9.63 8.93 -10.41
CA LEU A 268 11.04 9.34 -10.50
C LEU A 268 11.26 10.83 -10.18
N THR A 269 10.25 11.55 -9.69
CA THR A 269 10.45 12.85 -9.06
C THR A 269 10.75 12.71 -7.58
N LYS A 270 10.40 11.60 -6.93
CA LYS A 270 10.49 11.41 -5.47
C LYS A 270 11.75 10.62 -5.10
N SER A 271 12.62 11.23 -4.30
CA SER A 271 13.86 10.60 -3.82
C SER A 271 13.67 9.68 -2.59
N ASP A 272 12.50 9.72 -1.95
CA ASP A 272 12.15 8.93 -0.77
C ASP A 272 11.48 7.60 -1.12
N GLN A 273 11.18 7.37 -2.40
CA GLN A 273 10.57 6.11 -2.85
C GLN A 273 11.58 4.96 -2.77
N LEU A 274 11.15 3.83 -2.19
CA LEU A 274 11.95 2.61 -2.14
C LEU A 274 11.94 1.90 -3.51
N ILE A 275 13.10 1.92 -4.19
CA ILE A 275 13.30 1.25 -5.49
C ILE A 275 14.25 0.06 -5.29
N SER A 276 13.87 -1.15 -5.71
CA SER A 276 14.77 -2.33 -5.65
C SER A 276 15.74 -2.34 -6.84
N LEU A 277 16.95 -2.91 -6.68
CA LEU A 277 17.93 -2.97 -7.78
C LEU A 277 17.44 -3.84 -8.94
N ARG A 278 16.79 -4.97 -8.62
CA ARG A 278 16.16 -5.84 -9.62
C ARG A 278 15.14 -5.07 -10.47
N ARG A 279 14.34 -4.20 -9.83
CA ARG A 279 13.32 -3.42 -10.52
C ARG A 279 13.91 -2.40 -11.49
N ILE A 280 15.08 -1.81 -11.19
CA ILE A 280 15.73 -0.84 -12.08
C ILE A 280 16.04 -1.45 -13.44
N ARG A 281 16.46 -2.71 -13.51
CA ARG A 281 16.78 -3.39 -14.78
C ARG A 281 15.58 -3.58 -15.71
N HIS A 282 14.37 -3.60 -15.15
CA HIS A 282 13.12 -3.77 -15.90
C HIS A 282 12.45 -2.43 -16.25
N LEU A 283 13.02 -1.29 -15.84
CA LEU A 283 12.53 0.01 -16.28
C LEU A 283 12.94 0.29 -17.73
N PRO A 284 12.22 1.17 -18.45
CA PRO A 284 12.67 1.68 -19.74
C PRO A 284 14.12 2.20 -19.65
N LEU A 285 14.94 1.97 -20.68
CA LEU A 285 16.39 2.25 -20.66
C LEU A 285 16.71 3.67 -20.15
N ARG A 286 15.94 4.67 -20.62
CA ARG A 286 16.09 6.09 -20.25
C ARG A 286 15.81 6.40 -18.77
N GLU A 287 15.08 5.53 -18.08
CA GLU A 287 14.70 5.71 -16.69
C GLU A 287 15.65 4.99 -15.72
N GLN A 288 16.39 3.98 -16.19
CA GLN A 288 17.22 3.14 -15.32
C GLN A 288 18.31 3.95 -14.60
N VAL A 289 18.96 4.87 -15.32
CA VAL A 289 20.04 5.72 -14.78
C VAL A 289 19.51 6.63 -13.68
N LYS A 290 18.39 7.33 -13.95
CA LYS A 290 17.75 8.21 -12.98
C LYS A 290 17.25 7.45 -11.75
N ALA A 291 16.61 6.29 -11.94
CA ALA A 291 16.13 5.45 -10.85
C ALA A 291 17.28 4.92 -9.98
N LEU A 292 18.41 4.55 -10.61
CA LEU A 292 19.61 4.14 -9.89
C LEU A 292 20.20 5.26 -9.06
N LEU A 293 20.33 6.47 -9.63
CA LEU A 293 20.88 7.63 -8.91
C LEU A 293 19.97 8.08 -7.76
N LEU A 294 18.65 8.03 -7.93
CA LEU A 294 17.70 8.29 -6.84
C LEU A 294 17.85 7.29 -5.69
N LYS A 295 18.01 6.00 -6.02
CA LYS A 295 18.18 4.94 -5.03
C LYS A 295 19.55 5.03 -4.32
N ALA A 296 20.63 5.14 -5.09
CA ALA A 296 21.99 5.06 -4.58
C ALA A 296 22.44 6.37 -3.92
N LYS A 297 21.93 7.52 -4.39
CA LYS A 297 22.36 8.89 -4.07
C LYS A 297 23.81 9.22 -4.45
N MET A 298 24.71 8.24 -4.37
CA MET A 298 26.10 8.32 -4.77
C MET A 298 26.58 7.00 -5.36
N ILE A 299 27.24 7.02 -6.51
CA ILE A 299 27.79 5.82 -7.14
C ILE A 299 28.89 6.16 -8.16
N SER A 300 29.90 5.29 -8.31
CA SER A 300 30.89 5.43 -9.39
C SER A 300 30.34 4.92 -10.72
N THR A 301 30.89 5.40 -11.83
CA THR A 301 30.44 4.97 -13.17
C THR A 301 30.64 3.47 -13.36
N THR A 302 31.77 2.93 -12.89
CA THR A 302 32.08 1.51 -13.00
C THR A 302 31.07 0.64 -12.25
N LYS A 303 30.74 0.98 -10.99
CA LYS A 303 29.73 0.26 -10.19
C LYS A 303 28.32 0.43 -10.73
N ALA A 304 27.97 1.62 -11.24
CA ALA A 304 26.62 1.88 -11.74
C ALA A 304 26.24 0.96 -12.91
N ARG A 305 27.21 0.62 -13.77
CA ARG A 305 27.00 -0.26 -14.92
C ARG A 305 26.65 -1.71 -14.53
N GLU A 306 26.98 -2.14 -13.32
CA GLU A 306 26.59 -3.48 -12.82
C GLU A 306 25.08 -3.59 -12.53
N TYR A 307 24.40 -2.46 -12.32
CA TYR A 307 23.00 -2.44 -11.89
C TYR A 307 21.99 -2.09 -12.99
N ILE A 308 22.45 -1.55 -14.12
CA ILE A 308 21.61 -1.18 -15.28
C ILE A 308 21.76 -2.19 -16.42
N SER A 309 20.92 -2.06 -17.44
CA SER A 309 20.98 -2.87 -18.65
C SER A 309 22.33 -2.72 -19.38
N PRO A 310 22.94 -3.82 -19.85
CA PRO A 310 24.19 -3.77 -20.62
C PRO A 310 24.04 -3.06 -21.97
N LEU A 311 22.80 -2.84 -22.43
CA LEU A 311 22.50 -2.09 -23.64
C LEU A 311 22.81 -0.59 -23.50
N ILE A 312 22.86 -0.06 -22.27
CA ILE A 312 23.21 1.35 -22.03
C ILE A 312 24.72 1.48 -22.12
N SER A 313 25.19 2.19 -23.14
CA SER A 313 26.60 2.48 -23.32
C SER A 313 27.13 3.39 -22.20
N ARG A 314 28.44 3.40 -22.00
CA ARG A 314 29.07 4.27 -20.98
C ARG A 314 28.83 5.76 -21.28
N ALA A 315 28.77 6.14 -22.55
CA ALA A 315 28.51 7.52 -22.95
C ALA A 315 27.05 7.93 -22.66
N GLU A 316 26.08 7.08 -22.99
CA GLU A 316 24.66 7.32 -22.69
C GLU A 316 24.41 7.41 -21.18
N PHE A 317 25.04 6.53 -20.40
CA PHE A 317 24.99 6.61 -18.94
C PHE A 317 25.44 7.97 -18.42
N ILE A 318 26.58 8.47 -18.91
CA ILE A 318 27.13 9.77 -18.49
C ILE A 318 26.16 10.90 -18.86
N GLU A 319 25.63 10.90 -20.08
CA GLU A 319 24.67 11.92 -20.52
C GLU A 319 23.40 11.94 -19.64
N ASP A 320 22.85 10.78 -19.33
CA ASP A 320 21.66 10.66 -18.48
C ASP A 320 21.95 10.99 -17.01
N ALA A 321 23.14 10.65 -16.51
CA ALA A 321 23.57 10.99 -15.17
C ALA A 321 23.68 12.51 -14.98
N GLN A 322 24.23 13.24 -15.95
CA GLN A 322 24.36 14.71 -15.89
C GLN A 322 23.01 15.44 -15.79
N LYS A 323 21.90 14.82 -16.17
CA LYS A 323 20.55 15.41 -16.07
C LYS A 323 20.03 15.48 -14.64
N CYS A 324 20.57 14.66 -13.72
CA CYS A 324 20.05 14.54 -12.35
C CYS A 324 21.11 14.45 -11.25
N SER A 325 22.39 14.48 -11.62
CA SER A 325 23.52 14.35 -10.70
C SER A 325 24.72 15.16 -11.18
N HIS A 326 25.63 15.43 -10.24
CA HIS A 326 26.87 16.15 -10.47
C HIS A 326 28.07 15.31 -10.04
N LEU A 327 29.21 15.54 -10.67
CA LEU A 327 30.42 14.74 -10.41
C LEU A 327 31.26 15.38 -9.31
N VAL A 328 31.62 14.60 -8.28
CA VAL A 328 32.49 15.00 -7.18
C VAL A 328 33.56 13.93 -7.00
N CYS A 329 34.84 14.28 -7.17
CA CYS A 329 35.96 13.33 -7.08
C CYS A 329 35.78 12.05 -7.93
N GLY A 330 35.23 12.18 -9.14
CA GLY A 330 34.95 11.04 -10.05
C GLY A 330 33.67 10.26 -9.73
N ILE A 331 32.91 10.65 -8.71
CA ILE A 331 31.69 9.97 -8.25
C ILE A 331 30.46 10.78 -8.62
N TRP A 332 29.41 10.14 -9.11
CA TRP A 332 28.13 10.79 -9.35
C TRP A 332 27.38 10.98 -8.05
N VAL A 333 27.00 12.22 -7.75
CA VAL A 333 26.23 12.61 -6.55
C VAL A 333 24.91 13.22 -6.99
N LEU A 334 23.80 12.67 -6.49
CA LEU A 334 22.45 13.14 -6.82
C LEU A 334 22.30 14.64 -6.50
N SER A 335 21.67 15.38 -7.42
CA SER A 335 21.44 16.82 -7.27
C SER A 335 20.63 17.14 -6.00
N SER A 336 21.05 18.19 -5.30
CA SER A 336 20.43 18.66 -4.06
C SER A 336 18.96 19.06 -4.25
N GLU A 337 18.60 19.55 -5.45
CA GLU A 337 17.23 19.95 -5.81
C GLU A 337 16.25 18.75 -5.90
N LEU A 338 16.77 17.56 -6.16
CA LEU A 338 15.95 16.34 -6.19
C LEU A 338 15.67 15.79 -4.79
N ILE A 339 16.48 16.18 -3.81
CA ILE A 339 16.37 15.74 -2.41
C ILE A 339 15.55 16.75 -1.60
N TYR A 340 15.79 18.05 -1.83
CA TYR A 340 15.12 19.15 -1.14
C TYR A 340 14.25 19.93 -2.12
N LYS A 341 12.92 19.81 -1.99
CA LYS A 341 11.96 20.42 -2.92
C LYS A 341 11.28 21.68 -2.40
N LYS A 342 11.34 21.94 -1.09
CA LYS A 342 10.64 23.08 -0.49
C LYS A 342 11.55 24.31 -0.50
N GLU A 343 11.00 25.48 -0.81
CA GLU A 343 11.74 26.76 -0.75
C GLU A 343 12.36 27.01 0.63
N THR A 344 11.70 26.54 1.71
CA THR A 344 12.22 26.62 3.08
C THR A 344 13.51 25.82 3.31
N GLN A 345 13.91 24.97 2.35
CA GLN A 345 15.11 24.14 2.41
C GLN A 345 16.28 24.71 1.59
N ALA A 346 16.16 25.92 1.04
CA ALA A 346 17.24 26.58 0.32
C ALA A 346 18.58 26.63 1.10
N PRO A 347 18.60 26.91 2.43
CA PRO A 347 19.84 26.83 3.21
C PRO A 347 20.44 25.41 3.24
N LEU A 348 19.61 24.36 3.32
CA LEU A 348 20.08 22.96 3.32
C LEU A 348 20.71 22.58 1.98
N ILE A 349 20.13 23.06 0.87
CA ILE A 349 20.69 22.90 -0.48
C ILE A 349 22.06 23.57 -0.54
N ALA A 350 22.15 24.84 -0.13
CA ALA A 350 23.40 25.60 -0.15
C ALA A 350 24.49 24.95 0.72
N ALA A 351 24.15 24.50 1.93
CA ALA A 351 25.07 23.83 2.83
C ALA A 351 25.56 22.47 2.30
N ARG A 352 24.70 21.71 1.61
CA ARG A 352 25.10 20.47 0.93
C ARG A 352 26.04 20.75 -0.23
N ASP A 353 25.67 21.69 -1.11
CA ASP A 353 26.43 22.01 -2.31
C ASP A 353 27.81 22.58 -1.97
N ILE A 354 27.92 23.47 -0.97
CA ILE A 354 29.21 24.01 -0.55
C ILE A 354 30.11 22.94 0.07
N ALA A 355 29.54 21.99 0.82
CA ALA A 355 30.30 20.88 1.39
C ALA A 355 30.83 19.96 0.28
N LEU A 356 30.03 19.69 -0.75
CA LEU A 356 30.46 18.94 -1.94
C LEU A 356 31.54 19.70 -2.73
N CYS A 357 31.42 21.02 -2.90
CA CYS A 357 32.45 21.87 -3.51
C CYS A 357 33.79 21.77 -2.75
N LEU A 358 33.75 21.89 -1.42
CA LEU A 358 34.95 21.82 -0.58
C LEU A 358 35.61 20.44 -0.69
N MET A 359 34.83 19.36 -0.64
CA MET A 359 35.37 18.00 -0.82
C MET A 359 35.95 17.79 -2.22
N ASN A 360 35.33 18.35 -3.26
CA ASN A 360 35.85 18.28 -4.62
C ASN A 360 37.19 19.02 -4.79
N ALA A 361 37.43 20.04 -3.97
CA ALA A 361 38.67 20.82 -3.92
C ALA A 361 39.70 20.26 -2.91
N ASP A 362 39.43 19.09 -2.31
CA ASP A 362 40.22 18.47 -1.23
C ASP A 362 40.40 19.38 0.01
N LEU A 363 39.39 20.20 0.29
CA LEU A 363 39.33 21.07 1.46
C LEU A 363 38.51 20.43 2.59
N PRO A 364 38.90 20.63 3.86
CA PRO A 364 38.19 20.07 4.98
C PRO A 364 36.82 20.73 5.17
N VAL A 365 35.77 19.91 5.33
CA VAL A 365 34.43 20.38 5.68
C VAL A 365 34.28 20.43 7.19
N ARG A 366 33.99 21.61 7.73
CA ARG A 366 33.77 21.81 9.17
C ARG A 366 32.32 22.21 9.45
N ARG A 367 31.69 21.51 10.40
CA ARG A 367 30.26 21.65 10.71
C ARG A 367 29.92 23.01 11.33
N ASP A 368 30.80 23.52 12.20
CA ASP A 368 30.69 24.83 12.84
C ASP A 368 30.66 25.99 11.83
N VAL A 369 31.48 25.90 10.78
CA VAL A 369 31.50 26.90 9.70
C VAL A 369 30.17 26.93 8.96
N LEU A 370 29.62 25.77 8.59
CA LEU A 370 28.33 25.70 7.90
C LEU A 370 27.15 26.11 8.79
N HIS A 371 27.18 25.74 10.07
CA HIS A 371 26.19 26.17 11.05
C HIS A 371 26.13 27.70 11.14
N ASN A 372 27.29 28.35 11.23
CA ASN A 372 27.38 29.79 11.37
C ASN A 372 27.05 30.55 10.07
N ALA A 373 27.44 30.01 8.91
CA ALA A 373 27.18 30.62 7.62
C ALA A 373 25.69 30.56 7.26
N PHE A 374 25.03 29.42 7.45
CA PHE A 374 23.66 29.21 6.96
C PHE A 374 22.58 29.22 8.06
N GLY A 375 22.96 29.33 9.34
CA GLY A 375 22.03 29.31 10.46
C GLY A 375 21.27 27.98 10.63
N ILE A 376 21.84 26.88 10.14
CA ILE A 376 21.23 25.54 10.14
C ILE A 376 21.57 24.84 11.46
N SER A 377 20.60 24.11 12.04
CA SER A 377 20.84 23.34 13.25
C SER A 377 21.91 22.24 13.03
N ILE A 378 22.62 21.86 14.10
CA ILE A 378 23.62 20.80 14.04
C ILE A 378 23.00 19.46 13.61
N THR A 379 21.77 19.18 14.05
CA THR A 379 21.03 17.96 13.70
C THR A 379 20.68 17.92 12.21
N ASP A 380 20.20 19.04 11.64
CA ASP A 380 19.89 19.10 10.21
C ASP A 380 21.15 19.00 9.35
N LEU A 381 22.29 19.55 9.82
CA LEU A 381 23.59 19.38 9.15
C LEU A 381 24.07 17.93 9.19
N ASP A 382 23.85 17.22 10.28
CA ASP A 382 24.16 15.79 10.36
C ASP A 382 23.28 14.97 9.40
N ASP A 383 22.00 15.32 9.28
CA ASP A 383 21.11 14.72 8.29
C ASP A 383 21.59 15.03 6.85
N VAL A 384 22.01 16.26 6.56
CA VAL A 384 22.60 16.65 5.28
C VAL A 384 23.85 15.82 5.01
N PHE A 385 24.81 15.75 5.93
CA PHE A 385 26.02 14.95 5.74
C PHE A 385 25.73 13.46 5.59
N SER A 386 24.75 12.92 6.31
CA SER A 386 24.35 11.53 6.20
C SER A 386 23.94 11.13 4.77
N THR A 387 23.60 12.09 3.92
CA THR A 387 23.24 11.80 2.53
C THR A 387 24.44 11.53 1.62
N PHE A 388 25.66 11.98 1.97
CA PHE A 388 26.83 11.85 1.09
C PHE A 388 28.18 11.56 1.77
N ALA A 389 28.31 11.81 3.07
CA ALA A 389 29.56 11.71 3.81
C ALA A 389 29.44 10.86 5.08
N VAL A 390 30.59 10.41 5.57
CA VAL A 390 30.78 9.74 6.86
C VAL A 390 31.89 10.46 7.61
N GLN A 391 31.76 10.52 8.94
CA GLN A 391 32.77 11.08 9.81
C GLN A 391 33.80 10.00 10.18
N ILE A 392 35.07 10.27 9.91
CA ILE A 392 36.20 9.41 10.24
C ILE A 392 37.07 10.15 11.25
N SER A 393 37.56 9.45 12.27
CA SER A 393 38.52 9.98 13.23
C SER A 393 39.91 9.46 12.89
N VAL A 394 40.81 10.34 12.45
CA VAL A 394 42.22 9.99 12.19
C VAL A 394 43.08 10.82 13.13
N GLY A 395 43.85 10.15 14.01
CA GLY A 395 44.75 10.84 14.94
C GLY A 395 44.06 11.74 15.97
N GLY A 396 42.78 11.49 16.29
CA GLY A 396 41.99 12.29 17.24
C GLY A 396 41.21 13.46 16.60
N GLU A 397 41.49 13.79 15.34
CA GLU A 397 40.73 14.78 14.58
C GLU A 397 39.59 14.12 13.79
N LYS A 398 38.42 14.75 13.83
CA LYS A 398 37.22 14.29 13.10
C LYS A 398 37.18 14.96 11.72
N LYS A 399 37.27 14.16 10.66
CA LYS A 399 37.16 14.60 9.25
C LYS A 399 35.92 13.99 8.60
N TRP A 400 35.22 14.77 7.79
CA TRP A 400 34.17 14.26 6.91
C TRP A 400 34.77 13.83 5.57
N VAL A 401 34.45 12.61 5.15
CA VAL A 401 34.90 12.02 3.88
C VAL A 401 33.69 11.45 3.14
N LEU A 402 33.73 11.41 1.81
CA LEU A 402 32.68 10.82 0.99
C LEU A 402 32.43 9.35 1.37
N LYS A 403 31.17 8.91 1.28
CA LYS A 403 30.74 7.53 1.54
C LYS A 403 31.33 6.50 0.59
N VAL A 404 31.65 6.95 -0.62
CA VAL A 404 32.17 6.14 -1.70
C VAL A 404 33.58 6.65 -1.98
N GLU A 405 34.51 5.73 -2.17
CA GLU A 405 35.90 6.07 -2.50
C GLU A 405 35.98 6.79 -3.86
N PRO A 406 36.85 7.82 -3.98
CA PRO A 406 37.07 8.52 -5.25
C PRO A 406 37.37 7.57 -6.41
N ASP A 407 36.69 7.78 -7.54
CA ASP A 407 36.91 6.99 -8.74
C ASP A 407 38.13 7.55 -9.50
N THR A 408 39.23 6.79 -9.49
CA THR A 408 40.47 7.14 -10.21
C THR A 408 40.47 6.69 -11.67
N GLU A 409 39.46 5.94 -12.10
CA GLU A 409 39.32 5.47 -13.48
C GLU A 409 38.60 6.49 -14.36
N PHE A 410 37.70 7.29 -13.76
CA PHE A 410 36.94 8.31 -14.47
C PHE A 410 37.83 9.47 -14.92
N GLY A 411 37.81 9.80 -16.22
CA GLY A 411 38.61 10.87 -16.81
C GLY A 411 39.77 10.41 -17.67
N LYS A 412 39.94 9.10 -17.89
CA LYS A 412 40.97 8.53 -18.78
C LYS A 412 40.63 8.72 -20.26
N SER A 413 39.35 8.84 -20.60
CA SER A 413 38.88 9.11 -21.97
C SER A 413 38.71 10.61 -22.22
N LYS A 414 38.94 11.06 -23.46
CA LYS A 414 38.73 12.46 -23.87
C LYS A 414 37.33 12.96 -23.53
N ASN A 415 36.30 12.15 -23.78
CA ASN A 415 34.91 12.52 -23.51
C ASN A 415 34.65 12.72 -22.00
N GLU A 416 35.24 11.88 -21.16
CA GLU A 416 35.11 12.00 -19.69
C GLU A 416 35.89 13.21 -19.15
N LEU A 417 37.01 13.54 -19.79
CA LEU A 417 37.81 14.71 -19.45
C LEU A 417 37.07 16.01 -19.77
N GLU A 418 36.34 16.05 -20.89
CA GLU A 418 35.43 17.16 -21.20
C GLU A 418 34.31 17.30 -20.16
N VAL A 419 33.76 16.18 -19.69
CA VAL A 419 32.76 16.17 -18.60
C VAL A 419 33.36 16.70 -17.30
N LEU A 420 34.57 16.27 -16.92
CA LEU A 420 35.27 16.79 -15.74
C LEU A 420 35.48 18.30 -15.79
N VAL A 421 35.83 18.85 -16.96
CA VAL A 421 35.98 20.29 -17.15
C VAL A 421 34.63 21.02 -16.99
N LYS A 422 33.55 20.46 -17.54
CA LYS A 422 32.19 21.01 -17.38
C LYS A 422 31.74 21.00 -15.92
N GLU A 423 31.91 19.89 -15.21
CA GLU A 423 31.53 19.75 -13.80
C GLU A 423 32.38 20.67 -12.90
N ARG A 424 33.68 20.84 -13.20
CA ARG A 424 34.51 21.81 -12.47
C ARG A 424 34.01 23.24 -12.64
N ARG A 425 33.60 23.63 -13.85
CA ARG A 425 32.98 24.95 -14.09
C ARG A 425 31.65 25.10 -13.36
N TYR A 426 30.83 24.04 -13.34
CA TYR A 426 29.58 24.02 -12.60
C TYR A 426 29.81 24.31 -11.11
N TRP A 427 30.71 23.55 -10.46
CA TRP A 427 30.99 23.74 -9.03
C TRP A 427 31.59 25.11 -8.71
N HIS A 428 32.43 25.66 -9.60
CA HIS A 428 32.96 27.01 -9.42
C HIS A 428 31.85 28.07 -9.47
N LYS A 429 30.97 28.00 -10.48
CA LYS A 429 29.81 28.89 -10.58
C LYS A 429 28.87 28.73 -9.37
N ARG A 430 28.63 27.49 -8.94
CA ARG A 430 27.77 27.20 -7.79
C ARG A 430 28.33 27.77 -6.49
N TRP A 431 29.65 27.70 -6.31
CA TRP A 431 30.34 28.34 -5.19
C TRP A 431 30.14 29.86 -5.18
N GLU A 432 30.27 30.52 -6.34
CA GLU A 432 30.03 31.97 -6.46
C GLU A 432 28.57 32.35 -6.13
N GLU A 433 27.60 31.55 -6.57
CA GLU A 433 26.18 31.74 -6.28
C GLU A 433 25.91 31.67 -4.77
N ILE A 434 26.46 30.65 -4.10
CA ILE A 434 26.31 30.47 -2.65
C ILE A 434 27.00 31.60 -1.88
N HIS A 435 28.19 32.04 -2.33
CA HIS A 435 28.90 33.16 -1.70
C HIS A 435 28.11 34.48 -1.82
N LYS A 436 27.43 34.71 -2.95
CA LYS A 436 26.53 35.87 -3.12
C LYS A 436 25.28 35.76 -2.23
N PHE A 437 24.75 34.55 -2.05
CA PHE A 437 23.61 34.30 -1.17
C PHE A 437 23.94 34.62 0.30
N ASP A 438 25.10 34.17 0.79
CA ASP A 438 25.58 34.42 2.16
C ASP A 438 25.82 35.93 2.42
N LEU A 439 26.45 36.63 1.47
CA LEU A 439 26.63 38.09 1.55
C LEU A 439 25.29 38.84 1.62
N ALA A 440 24.32 38.48 0.79
CA ALA A 440 23.02 39.15 0.73
C ALA A 440 22.19 38.93 2.01
N ASP A 441 22.25 37.75 2.62
CA ASP A 441 21.55 37.48 3.89
C ASP A 441 22.25 38.12 5.09
N SER A 442 23.59 38.20 5.09
CA SER A 442 24.36 38.97 6.07
C SER A 442 24.03 40.46 6.02
N GLU A 443 23.90 41.05 4.82
CA GLU A 443 23.48 42.44 4.63
C GLU A 443 22.05 42.67 5.14
N LYS A 444 21.08 41.81 4.80
CA LYS A 444 19.70 41.89 5.33
C LYS A 444 19.66 41.78 6.85
N ALA A 445 20.42 40.86 7.44
CA ALA A 445 20.53 40.70 8.90
C ALA A 445 21.16 41.95 9.56
N SER A 446 22.12 42.60 8.90
CA SER A 446 22.73 43.85 9.36
C SER A 446 21.76 45.04 9.32
N ILE A 447 20.91 45.12 8.29
CA ILE A 447 19.88 46.16 8.12
C ILE A 447 18.78 46.02 9.19
N ILE A 448 18.37 44.78 9.49
CA ILE A 448 17.39 44.49 10.56
C ILE A 448 17.94 44.87 11.93
N LYS A 449 19.22 44.55 12.21
CA LYS A 449 19.91 44.96 13.46
C LYS A 449 20.14 46.47 13.54
N GLY A 450 20.38 47.15 12.41
CA GLY A 450 20.52 48.60 12.33
C GLY A 450 19.23 49.36 12.64
N ARG A 451 18.07 48.80 12.25
CA ARG A 451 16.75 49.40 12.54
C ARG A 451 16.33 49.33 14.01
N GLN A 452 16.91 48.42 14.80
CA GLN A 452 16.65 48.32 16.25
C GLN A 452 17.53 49.23 17.12
N ARG A 453 18.51 49.95 16.55
CA ARG A 453 19.37 50.88 17.28
C ARG A 453 18.95 52.34 17.05
N THR A 454 17.79 52.72 17.59
CA THR A 454 17.51 54.12 17.95
C THR A 454 17.54 54.26 19.47
N PRO A 455 18.30 55.21 20.05
CA PRO A 455 18.46 55.30 21.50
C PRO A 455 17.31 56.11 22.11
N ARG A 456 16.47 55.47 22.94
CA ARG A 456 15.54 56.17 23.83
C ARG A 456 16.15 56.27 25.23
N GLN A 457 16.37 57.50 25.67
CA GLN A 457 16.93 57.86 26.97
C GLN A 457 16.03 57.41 28.15
N ARG A 458 16.71 56.77 29.13
CA ARG A 458 16.62 56.90 30.60
C ARG A 458 15.40 57.60 31.24
N ASN A 459 14.68 56.87 32.13
CA ASN A 459 14.63 57.04 33.60
C ASN A 459 13.28 56.61 34.23
N GLY A 460 13.33 55.93 35.38
CA GLY A 460 12.24 55.93 36.39
C GLY A 460 11.59 54.57 36.70
N PRO A 461 11.15 54.31 37.96
CA PRO A 461 11.33 53.01 38.61
C PRO A 461 10.12 52.05 38.53
N ARG A 462 10.40 50.75 38.71
CA ARG A 462 9.41 49.69 38.95
C ARG A 462 8.59 49.97 40.22
N PRO A 463 7.29 49.60 40.19
CA PRO A 463 6.75 48.87 41.34
C PRO A 463 5.92 47.62 40.96
N ALA A 464 6.10 46.62 41.81
CA ALA A 464 5.18 45.60 42.32
C ALA A 464 4.19 44.84 41.40
N ARG A 465 4.35 43.51 41.46
CA ARG A 465 3.37 42.45 41.19
C ARG A 465 1.96 42.79 41.72
N ARG A 466 0.95 42.53 40.88
CA ARG A 466 -0.37 42.05 41.31
C ARG A 466 -0.85 40.94 40.36
N SER A 467 -1.42 39.92 40.99
CA SER A 467 -2.00 38.70 40.44
C SER A 467 -3.44 38.91 39.95
N ALA A 468 -3.78 38.34 38.79
CA ALA A 468 -5.10 37.84 38.38
C ALA A 468 -4.89 37.04 37.07
N SER A 469 -5.06 35.72 37.05
CA SER A 469 -6.31 34.94 36.94
C SER A 469 -6.92 34.91 35.53
N GLY A 470 -7.07 33.69 34.98
CA GLY A 470 -7.82 33.33 33.76
C GLY A 470 -7.06 33.59 32.45
N THR A 471 -6.97 32.70 31.45
CA THR A 471 -7.83 31.57 31.09
C THR A 471 -7.02 30.67 30.14
N LYS A 472 -7.08 29.35 30.31
CA LYS A 472 -6.48 28.38 29.39
C LYS A 472 -7.27 28.35 28.08
N ALA A 473 -6.63 28.62 26.96
CA ALA A 473 -7.07 28.18 25.63
C ALA A 473 -6.18 26.99 25.24
N VAL A 474 -6.77 25.80 25.22
CA VAL A 474 -6.17 24.59 24.65
C VAL A 474 -6.57 24.56 23.19
N VAL A 475 -5.59 24.70 22.30
CA VAL A 475 -5.71 24.34 20.89
C VAL A 475 -5.25 22.89 20.79
N ILE A 476 -6.13 22.02 20.29
CA ILE A 476 -5.83 20.63 19.93
C ILE A 476 -5.68 20.62 18.41
N ASP A 477 -4.54 20.13 17.93
CA ASP A 477 -4.40 19.46 16.62
C ASP A 477 -4.09 17.98 16.88
#